data_AF-A0A7X7KLE2-F1
#
_entry.id   AF-A0A7X7KLE2-F1
#
_cell.length_a   1.000
_cell.length_b   1.000
_cell.length_c   1.000
_cell.angle_alpha   90.00
_cell.angle_beta   90.00
_cell.angle_gamma   90.00
#
_symmetry.space_group_name_H-M   'P 1'
#
loop_
_entity.id
_entity.type
_entity.pdbx_description
1 polymer ?
#
loop_
_entity_poly.entity_id
_entity_poly.type
_entity_poly.pdbx_seq_one_letter_code
_entity_poly.pdbx_strand_id
1 'polypeptide(L)'
;MRWPQPASTSQATRIPAPAIARRLITPRSSSCTTLATDAPRHYLRAMPDDHRQPATPTPLSPAERLALLTMPDEALLRQCRMDVFRGTGHGGQKRNRTDSAVRLTHLATGAVAACDETRSQHQNRHLALRKLREQIALICRCRPPAAPPGNERPGARSADYPAWMGAVLDALEAHDFRLAEAAEQLGTSTGRLVRDLAADPALWQAANAGRARCGHRPLRADA
;
A
#
# COMPACT_ATOMS: atom_id res chain seq x y z
N MET A 1 41.09 55.08 22.91
CA MET A 1 39.69 54.92 23.33
C MET A 1 39.57 53.63 24.10
N ARG A 2 39.41 53.78 25.43
CA ARG A 2 39.34 52.71 26.44
C ARG A 2 37.97 52.03 26.39
N TRP A 3 37.95 50.71 26.36
CA TRP A 3 36.80 49.92 26.84
C TRP A 3 37.23 49.23 28.14
N PRO A 4 36.47 49.34 29.23
CA PRO A 4 36.83 48.73 30.50
C PRO A 4 36.44 47.25 30.53
N GLN A 5 37.28 46.43 31.18
CA GLN A 5 36.87 45.10 31.65
C GLN A 5 36.17 45.23 33.02
N PRO A 6 35.13 44.44 33.29
CA PRO A 6 34.74 44.13 34.66
C PRO A 6 35.29 42.76 35.10
N ALA A 7 35.98 42.77 36.24
CA ALA A 7 36.42 41.60 36.97
C ALA A 7 35.35 41.10 37.97
N SER A 8 35.29 39.77 38.07
CA SER A 8 34.98 38.93 39.23
C SER A 8 33.74 39.18 40.12
N THR A 9 32.97 38.10 40.26
CA THR A 9 32.56 37.45 41.52
C THR A 9 31.05 37.24 41.59
N SER A 10 30.60 36.00 41.36
CA SER A 10 29.49 35.46 42.15
C SER A 10 29.57 33.94 42.18
N GLN A 11 29.52 33.43 43.40
CA GLN A 11 29.71 32.03 43.77
C GLN A 11 28.51 31.20 43.29
N ALA A 12 28.80 30.13 42.56
CA ALA A 12 27.83 29.10 42.22
C ALA A 12 27.48 28.27 43.46
N THR A 13 26.30 28.51 44.04
CA THR A 13 25.68 27.59 44.99
C THR A 13 25.32 26.29 44.27
N ARG A 14 26.06 25.22 44.59
CA ARG A 14 25.78 23.84 44.22
C ARG A 14 24.48 23.38 44.87
N ILE A 15 23.44 23.19 44.06
CA ILE A 15 22.25 22.42 44.45
C ILE A 15 22.54 20.94 44.16
N PRO A 16 22.43 20.02 45.14
CA PRO A 16 22.68 18.60 44.91
C PRO A 16 21.54 17.95 44.11
N ALA A 17 21.92 17.19 43.08
CA ALA A 17 21.01 16.39 42.26
C ALA A 17 20.38 15.24 43.07
N PRO A 18 19.06 14.97 42.95
CA PRO A 18 18.48 13.79 43.55
C PRO A 18 18.91 12.52 42.80
N ALA A 19 19.40 11.55 43.57
CA ALA A 19 19.77 10.21 43.11
C ALA A 19 18.52 9.46 42.63
N ILE A 20 18.38 9.30 41.31
CA ILE A 20 17.36 8.44 40.71
C ILE A 20 18.03 7.13 40.28
N ALA A 21 17.52 6.05 40.87
CA ALA A 21 18.01 4.69 40.75
C ALA A 21 18.11 4.21 39.28
N ARG A 22 19.29 3.70 38.92
CA ARG A 22 19.51 2.87 37.73
C ARG A 22 18.67 1.60 37.83
N ARG A 23 17.51 1.57 37.19
CA ARG A 23 16.82 0.32 36.87
C ARG A 23 17.51 -0.29 35.65
N LEU A 24 18.08 -1.47 35.87
CA LEU A 24 18.56 -2.37 34.82
C LEU A 24 17.37 -2.74 33.93
N ILE A 25 17.35 -2.22 32.70
CA ILE A 25 16.42 -2.66 31.66
C ILE A 25 17.12 -3.77 30.90
N THR A 26 16.71 -5.01 31.17
CA THR A 26 17.03 -6.18 30.35
C THR A 26 16.44 -6.03 28.93
N PRO A 27 17.13 -6.46 27.87
CA PRO A 27 16.60 -6.40 26.52
C PRO A 27 15.42 -7.38 26.39
N ARG A 28 14.20 -6.84 26.24
CA ARG A 28 13.02 -7.65 25.96
C ARG A 28 12.95 -7.88 24.45
N SER A 29 13.09 -9.16 24.10
CA SER A 29 12.94 -9.78 22.80
C SER A 29 11.99 -9.06 21.83
N SER A 30 12.53 -8.84 20.63
CA SER A 30 11.87 -8.71 19.35
C SER A 30 10.45 -9.28 19.28
N SER A 31 9.47 -8.40 19.13
CA SER A 31 8.26 -8.71 18.37
C SER A 31 8.11 -7.61 17.33
N CYS A 32 8.53 -7.94 16.11
CA CYS A 32 8.29 -7.16 14.90
C CYS A 32 6.77 -7.03 14.74
N THR A 33 6.21 -5.90 15.19
CA THR A 33 4.82 -5.56 14.91
C THR A 33 4.73 -5.26 13.42
N THR A 34 4.27 -6.25 12.66
CA THR A 34 3.86 -6.08 11.27
C THR A 34 2.94 -4.86 11.18
N LEU A 35 3.30 -3.90 10.32
CA LEU A 35 2.43 -2.80 9.93
C LEU A 35 1.21 -3.40 9.22
N ALA A 36 0.23 -3.82 10.01
CA ALA A 36 -1.13 -4.03 9.57
C ALA A 36 -1.63 -2.66 9.12
N THR A 37 -1.82 -2.50 7.81
CA THR A 37 -2.57 -1.40 7.22
C THR A 37 -3.85 -1.21 8.04
N ASP A 38 -3.95 -0.08 8.75
CA ASP A 38 -5.09 0.24 9.61
C ASP A 38 -6.28 0.58 8.70
N ALA A 39 -6.91 -0.46 8.16
CA ALA A 39 -8.27 -0.38 7.69
C ALA A 39 -9.15 -0.14 8.93
N PRO A 40 -10.04 0.87 8.94
CA PRO A 40 -10.79 1.24 10.13
C PRO A 40 -11.50 0.01 10.71
N ARG A 41 -11.11 -0.35 11.95
CA ARG A 41 -11.53 -1.53 12.75
C ARG A 41 -13.04 -1.71 12.95
N HIS A 42 -13.89 -0.84 12.40
CA HIS A 42 -15.34 -0.87 12.59
C HIS A 42 -16.12 -1.62 11.50
N TYR A 43 -15.48 -2.15 10.45
CA TYR A 43 -16.20 -2.82 9.34
C TYR A 43 -16.30 -4.36 9.46
N LEU A 44 -15.85 -4.94 10.57
CA LEU A 44 -15.82 -6.39 10.81
C LEU A 44 -16.96 -6.90 11.71
N ARG A 45 -18.13 -6.24 11.73
CA ARG A 45 -19.26 -6.72 12.56
C ARG A 45 -20.45 -7.19 11.72
N ALA A 46 -20.73 -8.48 11.88
CA ALA A 46 -21.85 -9.30 11.40
C ALA A 46 -21.80 -9.70 9.91
N MET A 47 -20.94 -10.67 9.59
CA MET A 47 -21.12 -11.56 8.44
C MET A 47 -21.28 -13.00 8.96
N PRO A 48 -22.23 -13.80 8.44
CA PRO A 48 -22.34 -15.22 8.79
C PRO A 48 -21.04 -15.98 8.46
N ASP A 49 -20.73 -17.00 9.26
CA ASP A 49 -19.45 -17.75 9.32
C ASP A 49 -19.02 -18.49 8.03
N ASP A 50 -19.78 -18.41 6.94
CA ASP A 50 -19.60 -19.26 5.75
C ASP A 50 -18.54 -18.75 4.74
N HIS A 51 -17.67 -17.80 5.17
CA HIS A 51 -16.79 -17.02 4.29
C HIS A 51 -15.37 -16.82 4.84
N ARG A 52 -14.72 -17.89 5.31
CA ARG A 52 -13.31 -17.82 5.72
C ARG A 52 -12.44 -17.56 4.50
N GLN A 53 -11.96 -16.33 4.35
CA GLN A 53 -10.94 -15.95 3.36
C GLN A 53 -9.77 -16.94 3.47
N PRO A 54 -9.24 -17.48 2.35
CA PRO A 54 -8.08 -18.36 2.44
C PRO A 54 -6.97 -17.63 3.19
N ALA A 55 -6.45 -18.26 4.24
CA ALA A 55 -5.50 -17.62 5.17
C ALA A 55 -4.15 -17.23 4.51
N THR A 56 -3.94 -17.68 3.27
CA THR A 56 -2.77 -17.39 2.45
C THR A 56 -3.20 -17.14 1.02
N PRO A 57 -2.83 -15.99 0.40
CA PRO A 57 -2.99 -15.82 -1.04
C PRO A 57 -2.13 -16.86 -1.75
N THR A 58 -2.76 -17.72 -2.55
CA THR A 58 -2.06 -18.68 -3.41
C THR A 58 -1.16 -17.91 -4.38
N PRO A 59 0.13 -18.30 -4.56
CA PRO A 59 0.96 -17.69 -5.59
C PRO A 59 0.30 -17.90 -6.96
N LEU A 60 0.04 -16.82 -7.69
CA LEU A 60 -0.53 -16.90 -9.03
C LEU A 60 0.58 -17.09 -10.05
N SER A 61 0.33 -17.92 -11.05
CA SER A 61 1.16 -17.90 -12.26
C SER A 61 1.00 -16.56 -13.00
N PRO A 62 2.00 -16.14 -13.79
CA PRO A 62 1.89 -14.94 -14.63
C PRO A 62 0.65 -14.92 -15.52
N ALA A 63 0.28 -16.08 -16.07
CA ALA A 63 -0.88 -16.23 -16.96
C ALA A 63 -2.21 -16.04 -16.20
N GLU A 64 -2.34 -16.63 -15.00
CA GLU A 64 -3.54 -16.46 -14.16
C GLU A 64 -3.73 -15.02 -13.71
N ARG A 65 -2.65 -14.35 -13.28
CA ARG A 65 -2.72 -12.93 -12.92
C ARG A 65 -3.08 -12.08 -14.13
N LEU A 66 -2.45 -12.29 -15.29
CA LEU A 66 -2.78 -11.55 -16.50
C LEU A 66 -4.24 -11.74 -16.89
N ALA A 67 -4.76 -12.97 -16.83
CA ALA A 67 -6.16 -13.25 -17.11
C ALA A 67 -7.10 -12.46 -16.18
N LEU A 68 -6.84 -12.41 -14.87
CA LEU A 68 -7.64 -11.61 -13.92
C LEU A 68 -7.61 -10.10 -14.23
N LEU A 69 -6.49 -9.59 -14.73
CA LEU A 69 -6.32 -8.17 -15.02
C LEU A 69 -6.93 -7.77 -16.37
N THR A 70 -6.96 -8.66 -17.35
CA THR A 70 -7.42 -8.36 -18.72
C THR A 70 -8.81 -8.90 -19.04
N MET A 71 -9.36 -9.80 -18.24
CA MET A 71 -10.69 -10.36 -18.50
C MET A 71 -11.79 -9.29 -18.49
N PRO A 72 -12.89 -9.51 -19.23
CA PRO A 72 -14.03 -8.59 -19.23
C PRO A 72 -14.60 -8.37 -17.84
N ASP A 73 -15.15 -7.17 -17.60
CA ASP A 73 -15.71 -6.76 -16.30
C ASP A 73 -16.75 -7.75 -15.77
N GLU A 74 -17.66 -8.23 -16.62
CA GLU A 74 -18.69 -9.21 -16.25
C GLU A 74 -18.12 -10.59 -15.88
N ALA A 75 -16.96 -10.96 -16.44
CA ALA A 75 -16.29 -12.20 -16.06
C ALA A 75 -15.61 -12.09 -14.69
N LEU A 76 -14.99 -10.94 -14.41
CA LEU A 76 -14.37 -10.67 -13.11
C LEU A 76 -15.42 -10.50 -12.01
N LEU A 77 -16.53 -9.81 -12.29
CA LEU A 77 -17.64 -9.62 -11.35
C LEU A 77 -18.23 -10.95 -10.87
N ARG A 78 -18.37 -11.93 -11.76
CA ARG A 78 -18.88 -13.27 -11.41
C ARG A 78 -18.00 -14.02 -10.40
N GLN A 79 -16.74 -13.63 -10.26
CA GLN A 79 -15.79 -14.20 -9.30
C GLN A 79 -15.71 -13.39 -7.99
N CYS A 80 -16.50 -12.32 -7.89
CA CYS A 80 -16.50 -11.40 -6.76
C CYS A 80 -17.79 -11.48 -5.95
N ARG A 81 -17.66 -11.30 -4.64
CA ARG A 81 -18.78 -10.89 -3.79
C ARG A 81 -18.98 -9.38 -3.93
N MET A 82 -20.20 -8.95 -4.25
CA MET A 82 -20.57 -7.54 -4.32
C MET A 82 -21.45 -7.18 -3.12
N ASP A 83 -20.95 -6.27 -2.29
CA ASP A 83 -21.69 -5.68 -1.18
C ASP A 83 -22.06 -4.23 -1.52
N VAL A 84 -23.32 -3.85 -1.28
CA VAL A 84 -23.82 -2.49 -1.50
C VAL A 84 -24.10 -1.87 -0.14
N PHE A 85 -23.64 -0.63 0.07
CA PHE A 85 -23.76 0.05 1.36
C PHE A 85 -23.91 1.56 1.20
N ARG A 86 -24.18 2.25 2.31
CA ARG A 86 -24.25 3.71 2.36
C ARG A 86 -22.86 4.30 2.45
N GLY A 87 -22.60 5.33 1.66
CA GLY A 87 -21.36 6.09 1.78
C GLY A 87 -21.24 6.68 3.19
N THR A 88 -20.04 6.64 3.76
CA THR A 88 -19.75 7.20 5.08
C THR A 88 -18.88 8.44 4.93
N GLY A 89 -19.23 9.56 5.58
CA GLY A 89 -18.40 10.76 5.65
C GLY A 89 -19.18 12.08 5.59
N HIS A 90 -18.45 13.19 5.53
CA HIS A 90 -18.96 14.57 5.46
C HIS A 90 -19.68 14.92 4.14
N GLY A 91 -20.26 13.94 3.44
CA GLY A 91 -21.02 14.18 2.23
C GLY A 91 -22.38 14.84 2.50
N GLY A 92 -22.96 15.42 1.44
CA GLY A 92 -24.32 15.96 1.50
C GLY A 92 -25.36 14.88 1.80
N GLN A 93 -26.56 15.31 2.19
CA GLN A 93 -27.66 14.42 2.60
C GLN A 93 -27.93 13.24 1.64
N LYS A 94 -27.70 13.44 0.34
CA LYS A 94 -27.89 12.42 -0.69
C LYS A 94 -26.87 11.26 -0.60
N ARG A 95 -25.61 11.51 -0.24
CA ARG A 95 -24.57 10.45 -0.10
C ARG A 95 -24.88 9.52 1.08
N ASN A 96 -25.42 10.08 2.16
CA ASN A 96 -25.62 9.36 3.42
C ASN A 96 -26.98 8.63 3.49
N ARG A 97 -27.92 8.96 2.60
CA ARG A 97 -29.26 8.34 2.56
C ARG A 97 -29.42 7.25 1.50
N THR A 98 -28.57 7.24 0.48
CA THR A 98 -28.70 6.33 -0.66
C THR A 98 -27.63 5.25 -0.61
N ASP A 99 -28.05 4.00 -0.86
CA ASP A 99 -27.18 2.83 -0.93
C ASP A 99 -26.47 2.80 -2.30
N SER A 100 -25.56 3.75 -2.52
CA SER A 100 -24.83 3.90 -3.78
C SER A 100 -23.39 3.39 -3.72
N ALA A 101 -22.83 3.16 -2.52
CA ALA A 101 -21.45 2.68 -2.39
C ALA A 101 -21.37 1.18 -2.67
N VAL A 102 -20.28 0.76 -3.32
CA VAL A 102 -20.07 -0.64 -3.73
C VAL A 102 -18.72 -1.11 -3.20
N ARG A 103 -18.71 -2.32 -2.63
CA ARG A 103 -17.51 -3.05 -2.23
C ARG A 103 -17.47 -4.37 -2.99
N LEU A 104 -16.32 -4.66 -3.59
CA LEU A 104 -16.05 -5.90 -4.30
C LEU A 104 -14.98 -6.67 -3.55
N THR A 105 -15.22 -7.95 -3.33
CA THR A 105 -14.26 -8.89 -2.75
C THR A 105 -14.03 -10.02 -3.75
N HIS A 106 -12.84 -10.13 -4.31
CA HIS A 106 -12.47 -11.25 -5.15
C HIS A 106 -12.20 -12.48 -4.27
N LEU A 107 -12.99 -13.54 -4.47
CA LEU A 107 -13.02 -14.67 -3.54
C LEU A 107 -11.72 -15.48 -3.55
N ALA A 108 -11.14 -15.71 -4.73
CA ALA A 108 -9.96 -16.56 -4.86
C ALA A 108 -8.67 -15.88 -4.36
N THR A 109 -8.49 -14.58 -4.61
CA THR A 109 -7.28 -13.85 -4.19
C THR A 109 -7.44 -13.15 -2.84
N GLY A 110 -8.68 -12.99 -2.36
CA GLY A 110 -8.98 -12.20 -1.18
C GLY A 110 -8.84 -10.69 -1.37
N ALA A 111 -8.60 -10.20 -2.59
CA ALA A 111 -8.50 -8.77 -2.87
C ALA A 111 -9.84 -8.06 -2.60
N VAL A 112 -9.78 -6.91 -1.94
CA VAL A 112 -10.97 -6.10 -1.61
C VAL A 112 -10.78 -4.69 -2.14
N ALA A 113 -11.78 -4.16 -2.84
CA ALA A 113 -11.84 -2.77 -3.26
C ALA A 113 -13.22 -2.17 -3.00
N ALA A 114 -13.28 -0.89 -2.67
CA ALA A 114 -14.53 -0.17 -2.47
C ALA A 114 -14.51 1.19 -3.20
N CYS A 115 -15.69 1.63 -3.63
CA CYS A 115 -15.87 2.95 -4.24
C CYS A 115 -17.22 3.56 -3.86
N ASP A 116 -17.18 4.83 -3.46
CA ASP A 116 -18.33 5.66 -3.11
C ASP A 116 -18.23 7.09 -3.70
N GLU A 117 -17.45 7.24 -4.77
CA GLU A 117 -17.11 8.55 -5.37
C GLU A 117 -18.32 9.24 -6.00
N THR A 118 -19.25 8.46 -6.56
CA THR A 118 -20.39 8.99 -7.30
C THR A 118 -21.72 8.64 -6.64
N ARG A 119 -22.78 9.33 -7.07
CA ARG A 119 -24.17 9.03 -6.65
C ARG A 119 -24.77 7.80 -7.35
N SER A 120 -24.10 7.26 -8.36
CA SER A 120 -24.60 6.15 -9.17
C SER A 120 -23.93 4.85 -8.73
N GLN A 121 -24.73 3.88 -8.29
CA GLN A 121 -24.24 2.56 -7.92
C GLN A 121 -23.51 1.87 -9.09
N HIS A 122 -24.06 1.99 -10.31
CA HIS A 122 -23.46 1.41 -11.50
C HIS A 122 -22.08 2.00 -11.80
N GLN A 123 -21.94 3.33 -11.72
CA GLN A 123 -20.65 3.98 -11.93
C GLN A 123 -19.65 3.63 -10.83
N ASN A 124 -20.09 3.53 -9.58
CA ASN A 124 -19.24 3.07 -8.48
C ASN A 124 -18.82 1.60 -8.64
N ARG A 125 -19.66 0.74 -9.22
CA ARG A 125 -19.30 -0.65 -9.56
C ARG A 125 -18.14 -0.69 -10.55
N HIS A 126 -18.22 0.07 -11.64
CA HIS A 126 -17.15 0.17 -12.64
C HIS A 126 -15.85 0.71 -12.05
N LEU A 127 -15.93 1.74 -11.22
CA LEU A 127 -14.76 2.29 -10.54
C LEU A 127 -14.17 1.31 -9.52
N ALA A 128 -15.01 0.58 -8.78
CA ALA A 128 -14.59 -0.44 -7.84
C ALA A 128 -13.88 -1.60 -8.55
N LEU A 129 -14.32 -2.00 -9.76
CA LEU A 129 -13.65 -3.01 -10.57
C LEU A 129 -12.25 -2.59 -10.99
N ARG A 130 -12.07 -1.34 -11.45
CA ARG A 130 -10.75 -0.82 -11.79
C ARG A 130 -9.82 -0.86 -10.58
N LYS A 131 -10.29 -0.37 -9.43
CA LYS A 131 -9.54 -0.44 -8.16
C LYS A 131 -9.26 -1.88 -7.74
N LEU A 132 -10.18 -2.81 -7.98
CA LEU A 132 -9.99 -4.22 -7.66
C LEU A 132 -8.84 -4.83 -8.47
N ARG A 133 -8.74 -4.52 -9.77
CA ARG A 133 -7.61 -4.95 -10.61
C ARG A 133 -6.28 -4.41 -10.08
N GLU A 134 -6.25 -3.14 -9.69
CA GLU A 134 -5.08 -2.54 -9.05
C GLU A 134 -4.74 -3.27 -7.72
N GLN A 135 -5.73 -3.57 -6.87
CA GLN A 135 -5.51 -4.32 -5.63
C GLN A 135 -4.98 -5.73 -5.87
N ILE A 136 -5.53 -6.46 -6.85
CA ILE A 136 -5.01 -7.78 -7.27
C ILE A 136 -3.54 -7.65 -7.67
N ALA A 137 -3.22 -6.65 -8.50
CA ALA A 137 -1.86 -6.36 -8.94
C ALA A 137 -0.93 -5.85 -7.83
N LEU A 138 -1.42 -5.47 -6.65
CA LEU A 138 -0.60 -5.10 -5.48
C LEU A 138 -0.31 -6.31 -4.57
N ILE A 139 -1.32 -7.15 -4.32
CA ILE A 139 -1.19 -8.24 -3.36
C ILE A 139 -0.74 -9.57 -3.97
N CYS A 140 -1.04 -9.81 -5.25
CA CYS A 140 -0.72 -11.07 -5.91
C CYS A 140 0.61 -10.96 -6.65
N ARG A 141 1.60 -11.73 -6.18
CA ARG A 141 2.94 -11.81 -6.77
C ARG A 141 3.05 -13.04 -7.67
N CYS A 142 3.81 -12.92 -8.76
CA CYS A 142 4.10 -14.03 -9.66
C CYS A 142 5.58 -14.40 -9.65
N ARG A 143 5.87 -15.70 -9.67
CA ARG A 143 7.23 -16.25 -9.86
C ARG A 143 7.21 -17.25 -11.02
N PRO A 144 8.00 -17.05 -12.10
CA PRO A 144 8.89 -15.92 -12.37
C PRO A 144 8.12 -14.59 -12.56
N PRO A 145 8.80 -13.43 -12.45
CA PRO A 145 8.16 -12.13 -12.67
C PRO A 145 7.58 -12.04 -14.09
N ALA A 146 6.34 -11.57 -14.21
CA ALA A 146 5.74 -11.35 -15.51
C ALA A 146 6.41 -10.16 -16.21
N ALA A 147 6.56 -10.24 -17.53
CA ALA A 147 6.97 -9.08 -18.31
C ALA A 147 5.88 -8.01 -18.28
N PRO A 148 6.22 -6.72 -18.12
CA PRO A 148 5.24 -5.65 -18.27
C PRO A 148 4.77 -5.56 -19.73
N PRO A 149 3.58 -5.00 -20.00
CA PRO A 149 3.08 -4.80 -21.36
C PRO A 149 3.92 -3.80 -22.18
N GLY A 150 4.74 -2.99 -21.51
CA GLY A 150 5.70 -2.06 -22.08
C GLY A 150 6.67 -1.55 -21.00
N ASN A 151 7.73 -0.86 -21.43
CA ASN A 151 8.72 -0.26 -20.54
C ASN A 151 8.24 1.04 -19.87
N GLU A 152 7.30 1.74 -20.49
CA GLU A 152 6.74 2.99 -19.97
C GLU A 152 5.55 2.76 -19.04
N ARG A 153 5.45 3.57 -17.99
CA ARG A 153 4.28 3.62 -17.11
C ARG A 153 3.04 4.02 -17.90
N PRO A 154 2.01 3.16 -18.00
CA PRO A 154 0.73 3.53 -18.58
C PRO A 154 0.04 4.62 -17.75
N GLY A 155 -0.87 5.38 -18.36
CA GLY A 155 -1.71 6.31 -17.62
C GLY A 155 -2.53 5.60 -16.54
N ALA A 156 -2.76 6.24 -15.39
CA ALA A 156 -3.42 5.60 -14.23
C ALA A 156 -4.85 5.08 -14.50
N ARG A 157 -5.49 5.50 -15.60
CA ARG A 157 -6.81 5.00 -16.04
C ARG A 157 -6.74 3.99 -17.18
N SER A 158 -5.53 3.64 -17.64
CA SER A 158 -5.32 2.66 -18.70
C SER A 158 -5.63 1.25 -18.21
N ALA A 159 -6.16 0.41 -19.10
CA ALA A 159 -6.38 -1.01 -18.84
C ALA A 159 -5.06 -1.78 -18.57
N ASP A 160 -3.95 -1.29 -19.13
CA ASP A 160 -2.63 -1.91 -18.96
C ASP A 160 -1.96 -1.57 -17.63
N TYR A 161 -2.46 -0.55 -16.92
CA TYR A 161 -1.83 -0.04 -15.70
C TYR A 161 -1.70 -1.10 -14.60
N PRO A 162 -2.73 -1.91 -14.27
CA PRO A 162 -2.58 -2.98 -13.29
C PRO A 162 -1.58 -4.05 -13.70
N ALA A 163 -1.53 -4.42 -14.99
CA ALA A 163 -0.59 -5.43 -15.49
C ALA A 163 0.86 -4.95 -15.36
N TRP A 164 1.12 -3.69 -15.78
CA TRP A 164 2.39 -3.02 -15.61
C TRP A 164 2.79 -2.91 -14.13
N MET A 165 1.89 -2.44 -13.27
CA MET A 165 2.15 -2.28 -11.84
C MET A 165 2.53 -3.62 -11.18
N GLY A 166 1.82 -4.70 -11.52
CA GLY A 166 2.12 -6.02 -11.00
C GLY A 166 3.48 -6.54 -11.46
N ALA A 167 3.83 -6.34 -12.75
CA ALA A 167 5.12 -6.72 -13.30
C ALA A 167 6.29 -5.95 -12.65
N VAL A 168 6.14 -4.65 -12.39
CA VAL A 168 7.15 -3.84 -11.68
C VAL A 168 7.41 -4.38 -10.28
N LEU A 169 6.35 -4.70 -9.54
CA LEU A 169 6.47 -5.25 -8.18
C LEU A 169 7.05 -6.66 -8.17
N ASP A 170 6.73 -7.50 -9.16
CA ASP A 170 7.34 -8.83 -9.30
C ASP A 170 8.84 -8.71 -9.62
N ALA A 171 9.24 -7.79 -10.50
CA ALA A 171 10.64 -7.53 -10.82
C ALA A 171 11.41 -7.02 -9.59
N LEU A 172 10.80 -6.13 -8.81
CA LEU A 172 11.38 -5.68 -7.54
C LEU A 172 11.58 -6.85 -6.57
N GLU A 173 10.57 -7.70 -6.37
CA GLU A 173 10.66 -8.83 -5.46
C GLU A 173 11.67 -9.89 -5.92
N ALA A 174 11.79 -10.12 -7.23
CA ALA A 174 12.78 -11.04 -7.79
C ALA A 174 14.24 -10.64 -7.48
N HIS A 175 14.49 -9.36 -7.22
CA HIS A 175 15.81 -8.80 -6.92
C HIS A 175 15.91 -8.23 -5.49
N ASP A 176 15.15 -8.78 -4.54
CA ASP A 176 15.15 -8.34 -3.12
C ASP A 176 14.92 -6.83 -2.94
N PHE A 177 14.14 -6.21 -3.82
CA PHE A 177 13.85 -4.78 -3.87
C PHE A 177 15.09 -3.88 -4.10
N ARG A 178 16.14 -4.40 -4.74
CA ARG A 178 17.23 -3.60 -5.28
C ARG A 178 16.81 -2.95 -6.60
N LEU A 179 16.88 -1.63 -6.64
CA LEU A 179 16.27 -0.86 -7.73
C LEU A 179 17.05 -0.92 -9.04
N ALA A 180 18.38 -1.08 -8.99
CA ALA A 180 19.20 -1.07 -10.20
C ALA A 180 18.94 -2.33 -11.03
N GLU A 181 18.95 -3.49 -10.39
CA GLU A 181 18.70 -4.80 -10.98
C GLU A 181 17.26 -4.92 -11.50
N ALA A 182 16.28 -4.43 -10.72
CA ALA A 182 14.89 -4.40 -11.16
C ALA A 182 14.69 -3.45 -12.37
N ALA A 183 15.34 -2.28 -12.38
CA ALA A 183 15.26 -1.34 -13.50
C ALA A 183 15.91 -1.92 -14.77
N GLU A 184 17.05 -2.60 -14.62
CA GLU A 184 17.71 -3.31 -15.72
C GLU A 184 16.81 -4.38 -16.31
N GLN A 185 16.17 -5.22 -15.48
CA GLN A 185 15.22 -6.23 -15.96
C GLN A 185 14.01 -5.62 -16.69
N LEU A 186 13.53 -4.47 -16.24
CA LEU A 186 12.41 -3.75 -16.86
C LEU A 186 12.81 -2.93 -18.10
N GLY A 187 14.10 -2.86 -18.42
CA GLY A 187 14.61 -2.07 -19.55
C GLY A 187 14.45 -0.56 -19.35
N THR A 188 14.56 -0.07 -18.11
CA THR A 188 14.42 1.35 -17.74
C THR A 188 15.58 1.81 -16.86
N SER A 189 15.68 3.12 -16.60
CA SER A 189 16.69 3.66 -15.68
C SER A 189 16.17 3.68 -14.24
N THR A 190 17.07 3.55 -13.27
CA THR A 190 16.73 3.60 -11.83
C THR A 190 15.98 4.89 -11.46
N GLY A 191 16.43 6.03 -11.99
CA GLY A 191 15.79 7.33 -11.74
C GLY A 191 14.37 7.43 -12.32
N ARG A 192 14.14 6.82 -13.50
CA ARG A 192 12.80 6.75 -14.10
C ARG A 192 11.91 5.83 -13.28
N LEU A 193 12.39 4.64 -12.89
CA LEU A 193 11.65 3.71 -12.04
C LEU A 193 11.24 4.38 -10.72
N VAL A 194 12.15 5.08 -10.03
CA VAL A 194 11.82 5.79 -8.78
C VAL A 194 10.74 6.85 -9.00
N ARG A 195 10.81 7.62 -10.09
CA ARG A 195 9.79 8.62 -10.44
C ARG A 195 8.43 7.96 -10.71
N ASP A 196 8.43 6.85 -11.43
CA ASP A 196 7.22 6.10 -11.74
C ASP A 196 6.61 5.46 -10.48
N LEU A 197 7.43 4.99 -9.53
CA LEU A 197 6.96 4.53 -8.21
C LEU A 197 6.38 5.70 -7.39
N ALA A 198 7.01 6.87 -7.40
CA ALA A 198 6.60 8.03 -6.62
C ALA A 198 5.26 8.63 -7.09
N ALA A 199 4.88 8.42 -8.35
CA ALA A 199 3.64 8.92 -8.92
C ALA A 199 2.38 8.18 -8.43
N ASP A 200 2.50 7.04 -7.74
CA ASP A 200 1.37 6.34 -7.11
C ASP A 200 1.69 6.02 -5.63
N PRO A 201 0.94 6.58 -4.67
CA PRO A 201 1.17 6.35 -3.24
C PRO A 201 1.11 4.89 -2.82
N ALA A 202 0.21 4.08 -3.40
CA ALA A 202 0.08 2.67 -3.04
C ALA A 202 1.28 1.87 -3.54
N LEU A 203 1.73 2.17 -4.77
CA LEU A 203 2.93 1.56 -5.35
C LEU A 203 4.19 1.95 -4.59
N TRP A 204 4.31 3.23 -4.21
CA TRP A 204 5.40 3.74 -3.37
C TRP A 204 5.46 3.05 -2.01
N GLN A 205 4.30 2.92 -1.34
CA GLN A 205 4.19 2.22 -0.06
C GLN A 205 4.57 0.74 -0.19
N ALA A 206 4.09 0.06 -1.23
CA ALA A 206 4.42 -1.33 -1.50
C ALA A 206 5.93 -1.54 -1.72
N ALA A 207 6.56 -0.68 -2.53
CA ALA A 207 8.00 -0.74 -2.77
C ALA A 207 8.80 -0.50 -1.47
N ASN A 208 8.42 0.50 -0.67
CA ASN A 208 9.10 0.79 0.60
C ASN A 208 8.88 -0.30 1.66
N ALA A 209 7.69 -0.90 1.71
CA ALA A 209 7.42 -2.04 2.58
C ALA A 209 8.30 -3.24 2.19
N GLY A 210 8.41 -3.54 0.90
CA GLY A 210 9.30 -4.58 0.39
C GLY A 210 10.77 -4.32 0.71
N ARG A 211 11.24 -3.09 0.46
CA ARG A 211 12.59 -2.66 0.83
C ARG A 211 12.88 -2.83 2.32
N ALA A 212 11.95 -2.43 3.19
CA ALA A 212 12.09 -2.60 4.62
C ALA A 212 12.18 -4.07 5.04
N ARG A 213 11.39 -4.96 4.42
CA ARG A 213 11.47 -6.42 4.66
C ARG A 213 12.82 -7.00 4.27
N CYS A 214 13.42 -6.50 3.19
CA CYS A 214 14.75 -6.90 2.70
C CYS A 214 15.92 -6.14 3.38
N GLY A 215 15.65 -5.27 4.36
CA GLY A 215 16.68 -4.52 5.09
C GLY A 215 17.25 -3.31 4.34
N HIS A 216 16.62 -2.86 3.27
CA HIS A 216 17.03 -1.68 2.50
C HIS A 216 16.45 -0.39 3.08
N ARG A 217 17.19 0.72 2.91
CA ARG A 217 16.72 2.06 3.30
C ARG A 217 15.47 2.45 2.49
N PRO A 218 14.43 3.01 3.11
CA PRO A 218 13.25 3.46 2.38
C PRO A 218 13.60 4.58 1.39
N LEU A 219 12.91 4.57 0.26
CA LEU A 219 12.95 5.65 -0.71
C LEU A 219 12.30 6.89 -0.10
N ARG A 220 12.88 8.05 -0.39
CA ARG A 220 12.35 9.35 0.01
C ARG A 220 11.83 10.02 -1.25
N ALA A 221 10.60 10.52 -1.19
CA ALA A 221 10.17 11.50 -2.17
C ALA A 221 10.97 12.74 -1.78
N ASP A 222 11.87 13.18 -2.65
CA ASP A 222 12.69 14.34 -2.37
C ASP A 222 11.78 15.52 -1.95
N ALA A 223 12.13 16.16 -0.83
CA ALA A 223 11.38 17.22 -0.18
C ALA A 223 11.36 18.51 -1.01
#